data_AF-A0A558AL49-F1
#
_entry.id   AF-A0A558AL49-F1
#
_cell.length_a   1.000
_cell.length_b   1.000
_cell.length_c   1.000
_cell.angle_alpha   90.00
_cell.angle_beta   90.00
_cell.angle_gamma   90.00
#
_symmetry.space_group_name_H-M   'P 1'
#
loop_
_entity.id
_entity.type
_entity.pdbx_description
1 polymer ?
#
loop_
_entity_poly.entity_id
_entity_poly.type
_entity_poly.pdbx_seq_one_letter_code
_entity_poly.pdbx_strand_id
1 'polypeptide(L)'
;MTATEEPRALADIAAGRAVVVVDDDRDEGALVFAAEKASSALMSFMVRHTCGLVAVAMPGADCDRLELRPMNGGDGNTPYTVTVDAKDGVQTGISAMDRAHTARLLASPDTVAADMTRPGHLMGMRVHRGGVLYRPRFPEAAVDLVRLGRLRPAGVLCEIVSPYDPTRMARRGELEEFAAAHDLALVSIAELVRHRRRVETDLVRDAAARVPTAEGQSRSLGFSSALDASGCLAPVAGDLGADVLVRLHRECLVGDAAESSRCGCRRSLNNALAAIGRESPEVVVYLRVAPDGDGLP
;
A
#
# COMPACT_ATOMS: atom_id res chain seq x y z
N MET A 1 -20.81 -4.74 14.24
CA MET A 1 -19.35 -4.56 14.07
C MET A 1 -18.72 -5.90 14.41
N THR A 2 -18.57 -6.77 13.40
CA THR A 2 -17.84 -8.03 13.52
C THR A 2 -16.38 -7.71 13.89
N ALA A 3 -15.74 -8.57 14.67
CA ALA A 3 -14.33 -8.43 15.00
C ALA A 3 -13.49 -8.37 13.71
N THR A 4 -12.51 -7.47 13.66
CA THR A 4 -11.64 -7.34 12.48
C THR A 4 -10.85 -8.64 12.30
N GLU A 5 -10.98 -9.31 11.15
CA GLU A 5 -10.23 -10.54 10.84
C GLU A 5 -8.78 -10.26 10.39
N GLU A 6 -8.35 -9.00 10.39
CA GLU A 6 -7.01 -8.57 9.99
C GLU A 6 -5.86 -9.38 10.66
N PRO A 7 -5.84 -9.59 12.00
CA PRO A 7 -4.78 -10.40 12.62
C PRO A 7 -4.76 -11.86 12.13
N ARG A 8 -5.95 -12.42 11.85
CA ARG A 8 -6.10 -13.77 11.28
C ARG A 8 -5.56 -13.79 9.85
N ALA A 9 -5.91 -12.81 9.02
CA ALA A 9 -5.44 -12.72 7.63
C ALA A 9 -3.91 -12.64 7.56
N LEU A 10 -3.27 -11.89 8.44
CA LEU A 10 -1.81 -11.81 8.52
C LEU A 10 -1.18 -13.16 8.93
N ALA A 11 -1.77 -13.84 9.92
CA ALA A 11 -1.31 -15.16 10.36
C ALA A 11 -1.49 -16.22 9.25
N ASP A 12 -2.62 -16.20 8.55
CA ASP A 12 -2.91 -17.12 7.45
C ASP A 12 -1.92 -16.91 6.28
N ILE A 13 -1.65 -15.66 5.89
CA ILE A 13 -0.63 -15.34 4.88
C ILE A 13 0.76 -15.84 5.31
N ALA A 14 1.17 -15.57 6.55
CA ALA A 14 2.45 -16.04 7.08
C ALA A 14 2.56 -17.58 7.07
N ALA A 15 1.46 -18.27 7.33
CA ALA A 15 1.35 -19.73 7.26
C ALA A 15 1.27 -20.28 5.82
N GLY A 16 1.25 -19.42 4.80
CA GLY A 16 1.12 -19.81 3.40
C GLY A 16 -0.30 -20.20 2.98
N ARG A 17 -1.32 -19.80 3.75
CA ARG A 17 -2.73 -19.92 3.36
C ARG A 17 -3.14 -18.72 2.51
N ALA A 18 -4.20 -18.90 1.74
CA ALA A 18 -4.84 -17.80 1.04
C ALA A 18 -5.82 -17.04 1.95
N VAL A 19 -6.13 -15.81 1.58
CA VAL A 19 -7.13 -14.94 2.22
C VAL A 19 -7.99 -14.29 1.15
N VAL A 20 -9.18 -13.85 1.54
CA VAL A 20 -10.05 -13.02 0.70
C VAL A 20 -9.79 -11.55 1.04
N VAL A 21 -9.41 -10.77 0.04
CA VAL A 21 -9.30 -9.32 0.15
C VAL A 21 -10.46 -8.68 -0.57
N VAL A 22 -11.05 -7.65 0.03
CA VAL A 22 -12.25 -6.97 -0.48
C VAL A 22 -12.00 -5.48 -0.65
N ASP A 23 -12.40 -4.96 -1.81
CA ASP A 23 -12.33 -3.54 -2.16
C ASP A 23 -13.65 -2.89 -1.74
N ASP A 24 -13.59 -2.07 -0.68
CA ASP A 24 -14.76 -1.43 -0.07
C ASP A 24 -15.48 -0.47 -1.03
N ASP A 25 -14.77 0.08 -2.03
CA ASP A 25 -15.33 1.04 -2.99
C ASP A 25 -15.97 0.35 -4.21
N ARG A 26 -15.40 -0.79 -4.63
CA ARG A 26 -15.88 -1.54 -5.82
C ARG A 26 -16.87 -2.65 -5.51
N ASP A 27 -16.98 -3.03 -4.24
CA ASP A 27 -17.77 -4.19 -3.79
C ASP A 27 -17.40 -5.46 -4.56
N GLU A 28 -16.10 -5.69 -4.73
CA GLU A 28 -15.50 -6.88 -5.36
C GLU A 28 -14.47 -7.49 -4.41
N GLY A 29 -14.06 -8.73 -4.69
CA GLY A 29 -13.06 -9.44 -3.89
C GLY A 29 -12.07 -10.22 -4.71
N ALA A 30 -10.87 -10.38 -4.18
CA ALA A 30 -9.79 -11.17 -4.76
C ALA A 30 -9.28 -12.21 -3.76
N LEU A 31 -8.95 -13.38 -4.27
CA LEU A 31 -8.17 -14.35 -3.51
C LEU A 31 -6.70 -13.94 -3.55
N VAL A 32 -6.03 -13.92 -2.40
CA VAL A 32 -4.65 -13.47 -2.25
C VAL A 32 -3.83 -14.49 -1.47
N PHE A 33 -2.60 -14.78 -1.91
CA PHE A 33 -1.61 -15.53 -1.13
C PHE A 33 -0.18 -15.08 -1.45
N ALA A 34 0.78 -15.42 -0.58
CA ALA A 34 2.19 -15.09 -0.79
C ALA A 34 2.80 -15.89 -1.95
N ALA A 35 3.43 -15.21 -2.90
CA ALA A 35 3.99 -15.84 -4.10
C ALA A 35 5.10 -16.85 -3.78
N GLU A 36 5.92 -16.59 -2.76
CA GLU A 36 6.92 -17.57 -2.30
C GLU A 36 6.30 -18.85 -1.69
N LYS A 37 5.04 -18.80 -1.25
CA LYS A 37 4.28 -19.94 -0.72
C LYS A 37 3.37 -20.58 -1.76
N ALA A 38 3.38 -20.11 -3.01
CA ALA A 38 2.53 -20.67 -4.06
C ALA A 38 2.73 -22.19 -4.13
N SER A 39 1.65 -22.95 -4.11
CA SER A 39 1.66 -24.40 -4.28
C SER A 39 0.70 -24.78 -5.40
N SER A 40 0.87 -25.96 -5.99
CA SER A 40 -0.04 -26.44 -7.04
C SER A 40 -1.48 -26.50 -6.54
N ALA A 41 -1.69 -26.83 -5.26
CA ALA A 41 -3.00 -26.87 -4.62
C ALA A 41 -3.60 -25.45 -4.47
N LEU A 42 -2.83 -24.47 -3.98
CA LEU A 42 -3.29 -23.09 -3.86
C LEU A 42 -3.60 -22.48 -5.23
N MET A 43 -2.74 -22.70 -6.22
CA MET A 43 -2.94 -22.20 -7.57
C MET A 43 -4.15 -22.86 -8.23
N SER A 44 -4.33 -24.18 -8.05
CA SER A 44 -5.52 -24.88 -8.53
C SER A 44 -6.79 -24.37 -7.86
N PHE A 45 -6.73 -24.09 -6.56
CA PHE A 45 -7.86 -23.53 -5.81
C PHE A 45 -8.23 -22.13 -6.33
N MET A 46 -7.24 -21.25 -6.50
CA MET A 46 -7.43 -19.93 -7.10
C MET A 46 -8.11 -20.04 -8.45
N VAL A 47 -7.54 -20.79 -9.38
CA VAL A 47 -8.05 -20.93 -10.75
C VAL A 47 -9.47 -21.48 -10.81
N ARG A 48 -9.86 -22.33 -9.85
CA ARG A 48 -11.21 -22.89 -9.79
C ARG A 48 -12.28 -21.87 -9.39
N HIS A 49 -11.90 -20.84 -8.62
CA HIS A 49 -12.84 -19.93 -7.97
C HIS A 49 -12.69 -18.47 -8.44
N THR A 50 -11.78 -18.20 -9.37
CA THR A 50 -11.50 -16.85 -9.88
C THR A 50 -11.67 -16.77 -11.38
N CYS A 51 -11.51 -15.57 -11.95
CA CYS A 51 -11.58 -15.35 -13.40
C CYS A 51 -10.43 -16.01 -14.19
N GLY A 52 -9.43 -16.56 -13.51
CA GLY A 52 -8.29 -17.26 -14.09
C GLY A 52 -7.17 -16.37 -14.61
N LEU A 53 -7.37 -15.04 -14.64
CA LEU A 53 -6.34 -14.05 -14.97
C LEU A 53 -5.43 -13.81 -13.75
N VAL A 54 -4.61 -14.81 -13.44
CA VAL A 54 -3.76 -14.79 -12.25
C VAL A 54 -2.62 -13.80 -12.43
N ALA A 55 -2.48 -12.91 -11.44
CA ALA A 55 -1.43 -11.90 -11.41
C ALA A 55 -0.50 -12.06 -10.21
N VAL A 56 0.74 -11.57 -10.34
CA VAL A 56 1.73 -11.48 -9.28
C VAL A 56 2.13 -10.02 -9.10
N ALA A 57 1.65 -9.42 -8.00
CA ALA A 57 1.99 -8.08 -7.59
C ALA A 57 3.32 -8.06 -6.84
N MET A 58 4.22 -7.13 -7.20
CA MET A 58 5.55 -7.01 -6.62
C MET A 58 6.07 -5.55 -6.67
N PRO A 59 7.03 -5.18 -5.79
CA PRO A 59 7.69 -3.90 -5.81
C PRO A 59 8.33 -3.58 -7.16
N GLY A 60 8.38 -2.29 -7.49
CA GLY A 60 9.05 -1.81 -8.71
C GLY A 60 10.48 -2.32 -8.86
N ALA A 61 11.24 -2.41 -7.77
CA ALA A 61 12.61 -2.93 -7.82
C ALA A 61 12.69 -4.41 -8.28
N ASP A 62 11.69 -5.23 -7.94
CA ASP A 62 11.62 -6.61 -8.40
C ASP A 62 11.21 -6.66 -9.88
N CYS A 63 10.26 -5.81 -10.31
CA CYS A 63 9.95 -5.65 -11.72
C CYS A 63 11.17 -5.19 -12.54
N ASP A 64 11.95 -4.25 -12.01
CA ASP A 64 13.13 -3.69 -12.68
C ASP A 64 14.24 -4.74 -12.80
N ARG A 65 14.55 -5.46 -11.70
CA ARG A 65 15.52 -6.58 -11.68
C ARG A 65 15.16 -7.67 -12.69
N LEU A 66 13.87 -8.00 -12.76
CA LEU A 66 13.38 -9.05 -13.64
C LEU A 66 13.11 -8.55 -15.06
N GLU A 67 13.29 -7.26 -15.38
CA GLU A 67 12.94 -6.64 -16.66
C GLU A 67 11.47 -6.85 -17.07
N LEU A 68 10.54 -6.69 -16.12
CA LEU A 68 9.10 -6.73 -16.34
C LEU A 68 8.60 -5.33 -16.77
N ARG A 69 8.67 -5.06 -18.07
CA ARG A 69 8.26 -3.78 -18.64
C ARG A 69 6.74 -3.60 -18.59
N PRO A 70 6.22 -2.36 -18.39
CA PRO A 70 4.79 -2.07 -18.50
C PRO A 70 4.24 -2.48 -19.86
N MET A 71 3.02 -3.02 -19.89
CA MET A 71 2.41 -3.49 -21.13
C MET A 71 1.88 -2.35 -22.00
N ASN A 72 1.41 -1.26 -21.39
CA ASN A 72 0.72 -0.15 -22.06
C ASN A 72 1.62 1.05 -22.40
N GLY A 73 2.94 0.84 -22.53
CA GLY A 73 3.87 1.92 -22.90
C GLY A 73 4.13 2.97 -21.80
N GLY A 74 3.60 2.77 -20.58
CA GLY A 74 4.03 3.53 -19.40
C GLY A 74 3.18 4.74 -19.02
N ASP A 75 1.90 4.80 -19.38
CA ASP A 75 0.97 5.88 -18.98
C ASP A 75 0.71 5.98 -17.45
N GLY A 76 1.34 5.11 -16.65
CA GLY A 76 1.31 5.11 -15.18
C GLY A 76 0.01 4.58 -14.57
N ASN A 77 -1.04 4.39 -15.36
CA ASN A 77 -2.39 4.16 -14.83
C ASN A 77 -2.72 2.68 -14.65
N THR A 78 -2.11 1.79 -15.45
CA THR A 78 -2.25 0.35 -15.23
C THR A 78 -0.97 -0.27 -14.66
N PRO A 79 -1.06 -1.05 -13.57
CA PRO A 79 0.11 -1.67 -12.95
C PRO A 79 0.65 -2.87 -13.77
N TYR A 80 0.01 -3.26 -14.87
CA TYR A 80 0.31 -4.50 -15.58
C TYR A 80 1.63 -4.44 -16.35
N THR A 81 2.44 -5.49 -16.19
CA THR A 81 3.64 -5.72 -16.98
C THR A 81 3.39 -6.78 -18.05
N VAL A 82 4.36 -6.98 -18.94
CA VAL A 82 4.38 -8.14 -19.84
C VAL A 82 4.16 -9.45 -19.08
N THR A 83 3.43 -10.40 -19.69
CA THR A 83 3.22 -11.72 -19.10
C THR A 83 4.48 -12.59 -19.18
N VAL A 84 4.61 -13.50 -18.22
CA VAL A 84 5.83 -14.31 -18.05
C VAL A 84 5.51 -15.74 -17.62
N ASP A 85 6.42 -16.65 -18.00
CA ASP A 85 6.56 -17.98 -17.43
C ASP A 85 7.99 -18.19 -16.97
N ALA A 86 8.19 -19.15 -16.06
CA ALA A 86 9.51 -19.70 -15.80
C ALA A 86 10.08 -20.32 -17.08
N LYS A 87 11.37 -20.13 -17.32
CA LYS A 87 12.06 -20.69 -18.47
C LYS A 87 12.26 -22.20 -18.35
N ASP A 88 12.63 -22.65 -17.16
CA ASP A 88 12.91 -24.04 -16.84
C ASP A 88 11.91 -24.55 -15.79
N GLY A 89 11.78 -25.87 -15.67
CA GLY A 89 10.92 -26.49 -14.64
C GLY A 89 9.42 -26.40 -14.91
N VAL A 90 9.02 -26.00 -16.12
CA VAL A 90 7.63 -25.95 -16.60
C VAL A 90 7.47 -26.75 -17.89
N GLN A 91 6.22 -27.08 -18.24
CA GLN A 91 5.89 -27.70 -19.52
C GLN A 91 5.36 -26.65 -20.49
N THR A 92 4.07 -26.37 -20.41
CA THR A 92 3.41 -25.38 -21.27
C THR A 92 3.22 -24.05 -20.56
N GLY A 93 3.42 -23.99 -19.24
CA GLY A 93 3.29 -22.78 -18.42
C GLY A 93 1.90 -22.60 -17.78
N ILE A 94 0.83 -23.13 -18.38
CA ILE A 94 -0.56 -22.84 -17.96
C ILE A 94 -1.05 -23.68 -16.76
N SER A 95 -0.43 -24.83 -16.51
CA SER A 95 -0.88 -25.74 -15.45
C SER A 95 -0.79 -25.06 -14.08
N ALA A 96 -1.58 -25.51 -13.10
CA ALA A 96 -1.50 -24.99 -11.74
C ALA A 96 -0.10 -25.19 -11.13
N MET A 97 0.57 -26.29 -11.49
CA MET A 97 1.94 -26.59 -11.09
C MET A 97 2.94 -25.60 -11.71
N ASP A 98 2.84 -25.38 -13.02
CA ASP A 98 3.74 -24.49 -13.76
C ASP A 98 3.59 -23.05 -13.29
N ARG A 99 2.34 -22.56 -13.18
CA ARG A 99 2.07 -21.21 -12.66
C ARG A 99 2.52 -21.05 -11.20
N ALA A 100 2.34 -22.07 -10.34
CA ALA A 100 2.88 -22.01 -8.99
C ALA A 100 4.42 -21.94 -8.98
N HIS A 101 5.09 -22.64 -9.90
CA HIS A 101 6.54 -22.56 -10.05
C HIS A 101 7.00 -21.17 -10.51
N THR A 102 6.38 -20.63 -11.55
CA THR A 102 6.63 -19.26 -12.03
C THR A 102 6.42 -18.24 -10.91
N ALA A 103 5.32 -18.32 -10.15
CA ALA A 103 5.05 -17.40 -9.04
C ALA A 103 6.15 -17.43 -7.95
N ARG A 104 6.66 -18.61 -7.58
CA ARG A 104 7.77 -18.75 -6.63
C ARG A 104 9.06 -18.14 -7.16
N LEU A 105 9.37 -18.31 -8.45
CA LEU A 105 10.55 -17.69 -9.06
C LEU A 105 10.42 -16.17 -9.13
N LEU A 106 9.24 -15.63 -9.46
CA LEU A 106 8.99 -14.18 -9.41
C LEU A 106 9.22 -13.58 -8.02
N ALA A 107 8.88 -14.33 -6.96
CA ALA A 107 9.15 -13.91 -5.59
C ALA A 107 10.63 -14.04 -5.21
N SER A 108 11.40 -14.93 -5.83
CA SER A 108 12.77 -15.22 -5.43
C SER A 108 13.71 -14.03 -5.66
N PRO A 109 14.57 -13.68 -4.68
CA PRO A 109 15.58 -12.63 -4.84
C PRO A 109 16.70 -13.03 -5.82
N ASP A 110 16.92 -14.35 -5.99
CA ASP A 110 18.03 -14.88 -6.80
C ASP A 110 17.69 -15.00 -8.28
N THR A 111 16.40 -14.92 -8.62
CA THR A 111 15.93 -15.03 -10.00
C THR A 111 16.35 -13.81 -10.82
N VAL A 112 16.75 -14.03 -12.06
CA VAL A 112 17.13 -12.98 -13.00
C VAL A 112 16.20 -12.97 -14.21
N ALA A 113 16.24 -11.89 -15.00
CA ALA A 113 15.39 -11.76 -16.19
C ALA A 113 15.53 -12.93 -17.18
N ALA A 114 16.71 -13.56 -17.26
CA ALA A 114 17.02 -14.69 -18.13
C ALA A 114 16.39 -16.03 -17.70
N ASP A 115 15.89 -16.11 -16.46
CA ASP A 115 15.14 -17.27 -15.94
C ASP A 115 13.67 -17.24 -16.34
N MET A 116 13.24 -16.20 -17.06
CA MET A 116 11.85 -15.95 -17.43
C MET A 116 11.69 -15.87 -18.95
N THR A 117 10.63 -16.48 -19.46
CA THR A 117 10.20 -16.35 -20.86
C THR A 117 9.09 -15.31 -20.98
N ARG A 118 9.00 -14.67 -22.15
CA ARG A 118 7.98 -13.69 -22.51
C ARG A 118 7.51 -13.98 -23.94
N PRO A 119 6.19 -13.97 -24.23
CA PRO A 119 5.09 -13.92 -23.27
C PRO A 119 5.01 -15.20 -22.41
N GLY A 120 4.13 -15.20 -21.42
CA GLY A 120 3.77 -16.38 -20.62
C GLY A 120 2.36 -16.28 -20.03
N HIS A 121 2.09 -17.03 -18.96
CA HIS A 121 0.73 -17.22 -18.43
C HIS A 121 0.45 -16.53 -17.09
N LEU A 122 1.46 -15.93 -16.45
CA LEU A 122 1.25 -15.06 -15.30
C LEU A 122 1.42 -13.59 -15.69
N MET A 123 0.53 -12.75 -15.16
CA MET A 123 0.59 -11.30 -15.32
C MET A 123 1.42 -10.68 -14.18
N GLY A 124 2.52 -9.99 -14.48
CA GLY A 124 3.21 -9.20 -13.45
C GLY A 124 2.45 -7.90 -13.18
N MET A 125 2.47 -7.43 -11.93
CA MET A 125 1.90 -6.14 -11.53
C MET A 125 2.90 -5.35 -10.69
N ARG A 126 3.27 -4.16 -11.18
CA ARG A 126 4.11 -3.20 -10.45
C ARG A 126 3.26 -2.44 -9.44
N VAL A 127 3.57 -2.57 -8.16
CA VAL A 127 2.86 -1.83 -7.09
C VAL A 127 3.55 -0.51 -6.79
N HIS A 128 2.76 0.47 -6.32
CA HIS A 128 3.31 1.70 -5.77
C HIS A 128 4.08 1.43 -4.48
N ARG A 129 5.21 2.13 -4.26
CA ARG A 129 6.05 1.95 -3.06
C ARG A 129 5.27 2.20 -1.76
N GLY A 130 4.30 3.11 -1.79
CA GLY A 130 3.46 3.42 -0.65
C GLY A 130 2.41 2.36 -0.32
N GLY A 131 2.23 1.34 -1.17
CA GLY A 131 1.23 0.30 -0.97
C GLY A 131 -0.18 0.87 -0.85
N VAL A 132 -1.02 0.26 -0.01
CA VAL A 132 -2.42 0.67 0.14
C VAL A 132 -2.60 2.06 0.74
N LEU A 133 -1.56 2.60 1.39
CA LEU A 133 -1.60 3.97 1.91
C LEU A 133 -1.59 5.03 0.81
N TYR A 134 -1.05 4.68 -0.37
CA TYR A 134 -1.03 5.56 -1.54
C TYR A 134 -2.08 5.14 -2.58
N ARG A 135 -2.13 3.86 -2.93
CA ARG A 135 -3.09 3.33 -3.91
C ARG A 135 -3.87 2.16 -3.30
N PRO A 136 -5.06 2.38 -2.72
CA PRO A 136 -5.82 1.35 -2.01
C PRO A 136 -6.50 0.37 -2.99
N ARG A 137 -5.72 -0.52 -3.60
CA ARG A 137 -6.17 -1.51 -4.60
C ARG A 137 -5.62 -2.90 -4.28
N PHE A 138 -6.22 -3.95 -4.88
CA PHE A 138 -5.80 -5.33 -4.65
C PHE A 138 -4.30 -5.62 -4.83
N PRO A 139 -3.60 -5.09 -5.85
CA PRO A 139 -2.18 -5.39 -6.04
C PRO A 139 -1.35 -4.88 -4.85
N GLU A 140 -1.60 -3.64 -4.43
CA GLU A 140 -0.97 -3.05 -3.25
C GLU A 140 -1.34 -3.81 -1.97
N ALA A 141 -2.60 -4.19 -1.80
CA ALA A 141 -3.06 -4.96 -0.65
C ALA A 141 -2.39 -6.33 -0.56
N ALA A 142 -2.22 -7.01 -1.70
CA ALA A 142 -1.55 -8.30 -1.77
C ALA A 142 -0.09 -8.19 -1.32
N VAL A 143 0.65 -7.21 -1.81
CA VAL A 143 2.05 -6.99 -1.41
C VAL A 143 2.15 -6.58 0.07
N ASP A 144 1.26 -5.71 0.55
CA ASP A 144 1.29 -5.26 1.94
C ASP A 144 0.95 -6.35 2.94
N LEU A 145 -0.05 -7.21 2.66
CA LEU A 145 -0.37 -8.36 3.50
C LEU A 145 0.82 -9.32 3.61
N VAL A 146 1.46 -9.61 2.49
CA VAL A 146 2.65 -10.49 2.45
C VAL A 146 3.82 -9.87 3.22
N ARG A 147 4.05 -8.57 3.07
CA ARG A 147 5.08 -7.83 3.82
C ARG A 147 4.81 -7.82 5.33
N LEU A 148 3.58 -7.56 5.76
CA LEU A 148 3.17 -7.60 7.17
C LEU A 148 3.23 -9.02 7.75
N GLY A 149 2.97 -10.03 6.93
CA GLY A 149 3.21 -11.44 7.23
C GLY A 149 4.70 -11.83 7.30
N ARG A 150 5.62 -10.86 7.17
CA ARG A 150 7.09 -11.04 7.22
C ARG A 150 7.65 -11.96 6.14
N LEU A 151 6.98 -12.00 4.99
CA LEU A 151 7.39 -12.72 3.80
C LEU A 151 7.97 -11.76 2.77
N ARG A 152 8.62 -12.31 1.74
CA ARG A 152 9.13 -11.53 0.61
C ARG A 152 7.96 -10.84 -0.09
N PRO A 153 8.01 -9.52 -0.35
CA PRO A 153 6.87 -8.73 -0.80
C PRO A 153 6.47 -9.05 -2.25
N ALA A 154 5.87 -10.21 -2.48
CA ALA A 154 5.28 -10.60 -3.75
C ALA A 154 3.99 -11.38 -3.47
N GLY A 155 2.86 -10.87 -3.94
CA GLY A 155 1.54 -11.45 -3.70
C GLY A 155 0.91 -11.96 -5.00
N VAL A 156 0.36 -13.17 -4.98
CA VAL A 156 -0.48 -13.68 -6.06
C VAL A 156 -1.91 -13.27 -5.78
N LEU A 157 -2.60 -12.76 -6.80
CA LEU A 157 -4.00 -12.35 -6.70
C LEU A 157 -4.80 -12.70 -7.95
N CYS A 158 -6.10 -12.93 -7.76
CA CYS A 158 -7.08 -13.06 -8.84
C CYS A 158 -8.49 -12.84 -8.29
N GLU A 159 -9.31 -12.08 -9.01
CA GLU A 159 -10.67 -11.71 -8.62
C GLU A 159 -11.64 -12.90 -8.63
N ILE A 160 -12.46 -12.99 -7.58
CA ILE A 160 -13.38 -14.09 -7.35
C ILE A 160 -14.64 -13.91 -8.21
N VAL A 161 -15.01 -14.94 -8.98
CA VAL A 161 -16.24 -14.97 -9.76
C VAL A 161 -17.41 -15.38 -8.87
N SER A 162 -18.61 -14.89 -9.17
CA SER A 162 -19.79 -15.23 -8.37
C SER A 162 -20.08 -16.74 -8.48
N PRO A 163 -20.27 -17.44 -7.34
CA PRO A 163 -20.68 -18.84 -7.34
C PRO A 163 -22.14 -19.02 -7.80
N TYR A 164 -22.94 -17.95 -7.78
CA TYR A 164 -24.37 -17.96 -8.11
C TYR A 164 -24.65 -17.50 -9.56
N ASP A 165 -23.88 -16.52 -10.06
CA ASP A 165 -23.87 -16.11 -11.47
C ASP A 165 -22.43 -16.07 -12.02
N PRO A 166 -21.91 -17.19 -12.57
CA PRO A 166 -20.53 -17.26 -13.05
C PRO A 166 -20.18 -16.29 -14.19
N THR A 167 -21.15 -15.53 -14.72
CA THR A 167 -20.90 -14.46 -15.69
C THR A 167 -20.56 -13.12 -15.02
N ARG A 168 -20.62 -13.04 -13.68
CA ARG A 168 -20.40 -11.86 -12.85
C ARG A 168 -19.30 -12.09 -11.82
N MET A 169 -18.79 -11.00 -11.26
CA MET A 169 -17.86 -11.03 -10.12
C MET A 169 -18.63 -11.18 -8.81
N ALA A 170 -18.01 -11.82 -7.82
CA ALA A 170 -18.61 -11.97 -6.49
C ALA A 170 -18.70 -10.63 -5.75
N ARG A 171 -19.83 -10.42 -5.06
CA ARG A 171 -20.11 -9.22 -4.24
C ARG A 171 -19.95 -9.51 -2.75
N ARG A 172 -19.93 -8.49 -1.88
CA ARG A 172 -19.69 -8.62 -0.43
C ARG A 172 -20.34 -9.85 0.21
N GLY A 173 -21.65 -10.03 0.06
CA GLY A 173 -22.37 -11.14 0.69
C GLY A 173 -21.89 -12.51 0.22
N GLU A 174 -21.64 -12.67 -1.08
CA GLU A 174 -21.11 -13.91 -1.65
C GLU A 174 -19.67 -14.17 -1.21
N LEU A 175 -18.88 -13.12 -1.02
CA LEU A 175 -17.49 -13.22 -0.55
C LEU A 175 -17.42 -13.64 0.92
N GLU A 176 -18.34 -13.16 1.76
CA GLU A 176 -18.46 -13.60 3.16
C GLU A 176 -18.84 -15.09 3.24
N GLU A 177 -19.82 -15.53 2.43
CA GLU A 177 -20.21 -16.94 2.33
C GLU A 177 -19.07 -17.82 1.80
N PHE A 178 -18.38 -17.36 0.76
CA PHE A 178 -17.22 -18.04 0.17
C PHE A 178 -16.09 -18.20 1.19
N ALA A 179 -15.74 -17.12 1.89
CA ALA A 179 -14.70 -17.14 2.92
C ALA A 179 -15.04 -18.12 4.04
N ALA A 180 -16.29 -18.11 4.53
CA ALA A 180 -16.75 -19.04 5.55
C ALA A 180 -16.73 -20.49 5.07
N ALA A 181 -17.21 -20.77 3.86
CA ALA A 181 -17.27 -22.12 3.29
C ALA A 181 -15.89 -22.75 3.08
N HIS A 182 -14.86 -21.92 2.84
CA HIS A 182 -13.50 -22.37 2.58
C HIS A 182 -12.54 -22.15 3.76
N ASP A 183 -13.05 -21.72 4.92
CA ASP A 183 -12.25 -21.36 6.10
C ASP A 183 -11.11 -20.37 5.78
N LEU A 184 -11.45 -19.29 5.07
CA LEU A 184 -10.52 -18.21 4.71
C LEU A 184 -10.82 -16.98 5.55
N ALA A 185 -9.79 -16.26 5.97
CA ALA A 185 -9.96 -14.92 6.52
C ALA A 185 -10.43 -13.96 5.41
N LEU A 186 -11.35 -13.05 5.75
CA LEU A 186 -11.79 -11.96 4.88
C LEU A 186 -11.34 -10.62 5.48
N VAL A 187 -10.57 -9.84 4.72
CA VAL A 187 -10.04 -8.55 5.18
C VAL A 187 -10.25 -7.45 4.14
N SER A 188 -10.72 -6.30 4.60
CA SER A 188 -10.94 -5.13 3.74
C SER A 188 -9.67 -4.32 3.50
N ILE A 189 -9.56 -3.70 2.32
CA ILE A 189 -8.47 -2.76 2.03
C ILE A 189 -8.50 -1.61 3.04
N ALA A 190 -9.68 -1.10 3.41
CA ALA A 190 -9.79 -0.07 4.43
C ALA A 190 -9.30 -0.54 5.81
N GLU A 191 -9.55 -1.80 6.21
CA GLU A 191 -9.00 -2.38 7.43
C GLU A 191 -7.47 -2.46 7.40
N LEU A 192 -6.90 -2.90 6.27
CA LEU A 192 -5.46 -2.96 6.06
C LEU A 192 -4.81 -1.56 6.12
N VAL A 193 -5.44 -0.54 5.50
CA VAL A 193 -5.01 0.85 5.60
C VAL A 193 -5.00 1.31 7.05
N ARG A 194 -6.07 1.04 7.81
CA ARG A 194 -6.13 1.38 9.24
C ARG A 194 -5.06 0.65 10.05
N HIS A 195 -4.79 -0.62 9.75
CA HIS A 195 -3.73 -1.38 10.41
C HIS A 195 -2.37 -0.75 10.18
N ARG A 196 -1.99 -0.54 8.92
CA ARG A 196 -0.70 0.05 8.56
C ARG A 196 -0.49 1.41 9.23
N ARG A 197 -1.50 2.28 9.25
CA ARG A 197 -1.43 3.58 9.94
C ARG A 197 -1.25 3.48 11.47
N ARG A 198 -1.65 2.36 12.10
CA ARG A 198 -1.45 2.14 13.54
C ARG A 198 -0.06 1.60 13.87
N VAL A 199 0.52 0.78 13.01
CA VAL A 199 1.75 0.01 13.30
C VAL A 199 2.99 0.51 12.56
N GLU A 200 2.81 1.25 11.47
CA GLU A 200 3.89 1.86 10.69
C GLU A 200 3.95 3.37 10.96
N THR A 201 5.17 3.92 10.93
CA THR A 201 5.39 5.36 10.87
C THR A 201 6.14 5.66 9.60
N ASP A 202 5.49 6.40 8.71
CA ASP A 202 6.07 6.75 7.40
C ASP A 202 6.84 8.07 7.43
N LEU A 203 6.91 8.73 8.58
CA LEU A 203 7.65 9.97 8.78
C LEU A 203 9.10 9.69 9.18
N VAL A 204 10.03 10.22 8.41
CA VAL A 204 11.46 10.21 8.71
C VAL A 204 11.85 11.61 9.18
N ARG A 205 12.57 11.71 10.31
CA ARG A 205 13.10 12.98 10.78
C ARG A 205 14.42 13.28 10.07
N ASP A 206 14.40 14.24 9.15
CA ASP A 206 15.55 14.53 8.27
C ASP A 206 16.40 15.69 8.76
N ALA A 207 15.80 16.61 9.53
CA ALA A 207 16.47 17.85 9.91
C ALA A 207 16.05 18.34 11.29
N ALA A 208 16.96 19.06 11.94
CA ALA A 208 16.67 19.86 13.13
C ALA A 208 17.47 21.16 13.05
N ALA A 209 16.80 22.28 13.30
CA ALA A 209 17.43 23.60 13.28
C ALA A 209 16.91 24.44 14.46
N ARG A 210 17.71 25.40 14.92
CA ARG A 210 17.21 26.49 15.77
C ARG A 210 16.85 27.66 14.85
N VAL A 211 15.59 28.06 14.87
CA VAL A 211 15.06 29.12 14.01
C VAL A 211 14.76 30.33 14.89
N PRO A 212 15.42 31.48 14.66
CA PRO A 212 15.03 32.74 15.28
C PRO A 212 13.66 33.15 14.74
N THR A 213 12.70 33.39 15.63
CA THR A 213 11.38 33.94 15.30
C THR A 213 11.20 35.27 16.02
N ALA A 214 10.16 36.03 15.66
CA ALA A 214 9.80 37.27 16.35
C ALA A 214 9.52 37.06 17.85
N GLU A 215 9.19 35.83 18.25
CA GLU A 215 8.75 35.46 19.59
C GLU A 215 9.87 34.78 20.42
N GLY A 216 11.04 34.52 19.82
CA GLY A 216 12.19 33.91 20.49
C GLY A 216 12.93 32.89 19.62
N GLN A 217 13.73 32.02 20.25
CA GLN A 217 14.33 30.88 19.54
C GLN A 217 13.38 29.68 19.61
N SER A 218 12.98 29.14 18.46
CA SER A 218 12.29 27.85 18.38
C SER A 218 13.23 26.77 17.85
N ARG A 219 13.02 25.51 18.28
CA ARG A 219 13.66 24.37 17.63
C ARG A 219 12.68 23.86 16.57
N SER A 220 13.09 23.82 15.31
CA SER A 220 12.27 23.31 14.21
C SER A 220 12.77 21.95 13.80
N LEU A 221 11.88 20.96 13.82
CA LEU A 221 12.14 19.60 13.36
C LEU A 221 11.51 19.41 11.98
N GLY A 222 12.30 18.96 11.02
CA GLY A 222 11.84 18.64 9.67
C GLY A 222 11.59 17.14 9.54
N PHE A 223 10.42 16.78 9.02
CA PHE A 223 10.06 15.41 8.69
C PHE A 223 9.67 15.31 7.22
N SER A 224 10.13 14.26 6.54
CA SER A 224 9.64 13.84 5.22
C SER A 224 8.81 12.58 5.34
N SER A 225 7.87 12.44 4.42
CA SER A 225 7.15 11.20 4.20
C SER A 225 7.99 10.27 3.33
N ALA A 226 8.09 8.99 3.71
CA ALA A 226 8.67 7.95 2.87
C ALA A 226 7.73 7.52 1.73
N LEU A 227 6.47 7.97 1.74
CA LEU A 227 5.42 7.56 0.80
C LEU A 227 5.21 8.54 -0.35
N ASP A 228 5.45 9.83 -0.12
CA ASP A 228 5.16 10.91 -1.06
C ASP A 228 6.07 12.12 -0.83
N ALA A 229 5.92 13.17 -1.65
CA ALA A 229 6.67 14.42 -1.50
C ALA A 229 6.17 15.29 -0.32
N SER A 230 5.20 14.80 0.45
CA SER A 230 4.69 15.52 1.62
C SER A 230 5.72 15.48 2.75
N GLY A 231 5.55 16.40 3.68
CA GLY A 231 6.41 16.51 4.84
C GLY A 231 5.83 17.50 5.82
N CYS A 232 6.39 17.54 7.01
CA CYS A 232 6.00 18.52 7.99
C CYS A 232 7.20 19.19 8.64
N LEU A 233 6.99 20.45 9.01
CA LEU A 233 7.89 21.16 9.89
C LEU A 233 7.18 21.32 11.24
N ALA A 234 7.83 20.89 12.30
CA ALA A 234 7.33 21.05 13.65
C ALA A 234 8.22 22.01 14.45
N PRO A 235 7.87 23.31 14.52
CA PRO A 235 8.41 24.20 15.54
C PRO A 235 7.98 23.73 16.94
N VAL A 236 8.96 23.54 17.82
CA VAL A 236 8.78 23.07 19.19
C VAL A 236 9.48 24.01 20.17
N ALA A 237 8.86 24.24 21.32
CA ALA A 237 9.50 24.85 22.48
C ALA A 237 10.12 23.76 23.38
N GLY A 238 11.43 23.80 23.57
CA GLY A 238 12.13 22.95 24.54
C GLY A 238 11.97 21.44 24.30
N ASP A 239 11.97 20.68 25.39
CA ASP A 239 11.67 19.24 25.39
C ASP A 239 10.20 19.01 25.71
N LEU A 240 9.60 18.10 24.95
CA LEU A 240 8.17 17.80 25.00
C LEU A 240 7.89 16.80 26.13
N GLY A 241 7.02 17.18 27.06
CA GLY A 241 6.48 16.31 28.10
C GLY A 241 5.26 15.50 27.62
N ALA A 242 4.51 14.91 28.56
CA ALA A 242 3.30 14.14 28.25
C ALA A 242 2.09 15.02 27.87
N ASP A 243 1.99 16.22 28.45
CA ASP A 243 0.90 17.17 28.23
C ASP A 243 1.38 18.32 27.34
N VAL A 244 1.27 18.12 26.03
CA VAL A 244 1.72 19.08 25.01
C VAL A 244 0.53 19.56 24.20
N LEU A 245 0.40 20.88 24.05
CA LEU A 245 -0.59 21.43 23.14
C LEU A 245 -0.08 21.26 21.70
N VAL A 246 -0.84 20.52 20.90
CA VAL A 246 -0.51 20.29 19.49
C VAL A 246 -1.46 21.08 18.60
N ARG A 247 -0.89 21.92 17.74
CA ARG A 247 -1.62 22.67 16.72
C ARG A 247 -1.25 22.20 15.33
N LEU A 248 -2.20 21.58 14.63
CA LEU A 248 -2.04 21.20 13.24
C LEU A 248 -2.36 22.40 12.33
N HIS A 249 -1.41 22.82 11.49
CA HIS A 249 -1.60 23.86 10.49
C HIS A 249 -1.34 23.29 9.10
N ARG A 250 -2.37 23.28 8.24
CA ARG A 250 -2.23 22.86 6.84
C ARG A 250 -1.72 24.02 6.01
N GLU A 251 -0.67 23.79 5.23
CA GLU A 251 -0.06 24.78 4.36
C GLU A 251 -1.11 25.48 3.48
N CYS A 252 -1.03 26.81 3.47
CA CYS A 252 -1.72 27.64 2.51
C CYS A 252 -0.70 28.58 1.88
N LEU A 253 -0.09 28.19 0.76
CA LEU A 253 0.95 29.00 0.10
C LEU A 253 0.52 30.47 -0.09
N VAL A 254 -0.71 30.68 -0.56
CA VAL A 254 -1.28 32.01 -0.83
C VAL A 254 -1.51 32.82 0.46
N GLY A 255 -1.94 32.18 1.54
CA GLY A 255 -2.16 32.84 2.82
C GLY A 255 -0.88 33.06 3.59
N ASP A 256 -0.10 31.99 3.78
CA ASP A 256 1.04 31.92 4.68
C ASP A 256 2.29 32.60 4.10
N ALA A 257 2.55 32.46 2.79
CA ALA A 257 3.74 33.01 2.14
C ALA A 257 3.45 34.28 1.31
N ALA A 258 2.34 34.32 0.57
CA ALA A 258 1.96 35.48 -0.25
C ALA A 258 1.06 36.51 0.47
N GLU A 259 0.78 36.28 1.77
CA GLU A 259 0.07 37.21 2.66
C GLU A 259 -1.32 37.64 2.17
N SER A 260 -2.06 36.73 1.52
CA SER A 260 -3.39 37.04 1.03
C SER A 260 -4.37 37.40 2.14
N SER A 261 -5.07 38.51 1.97
CA SER A 261 -6.15 38.96 2.86
C SER A 261 -7.46 38.18 2.68
N ARG A 262 -7.56 37.30 1.66
CA ARG A 262 -8.76 36.50 1.37
C ARG A 262 -8.97 35.33 2.34
N CYS A 263 -7.96 34.96 3.13
CA CYS A 263 -8.07 33.90 4.13
C CYS A 263 -7.43 34.32 5.46
N GLY A 264 -7.76 33.60 6.54
CA GLY A 264 -7.21 33.83 7.87
C GLY A 264 -5.94 33.03 8.19
N CYS A 265 -5.41 32.25 7.24
CA CYS A 265 -4.36 31.24 7.47
C CYS A 265 -3.11 31.82 8.14
N ARG A 266 -2.59 32.95 7.64
CA ARG A 266 -1.42 33.62 8.23
C ARG A 266 -1.65 34.08 9.66
N ARG A 267 -2.79 34.74 9.94
CA ARG A 267 -3.14 35.16 11.32
C ARG A 267 -3.25 33.95 12.23
N SER A 268 -3.90 32.90 11.74
CA SER A 268 -4.03 31.63 12.44
C SER A 268 -2.64 31.03 12.76
N LEU A 269 -1.73 30.95 11.79
CA LEU A 269 -0.37 30.44 11.97
C LEU A 269 0.44 31.29 12.95
N ASN A 270 0.43 32.61 12.79
CA ASN A 270 1.16 33.54 13.66
C ASN A 270 0.68 33.44 15.10
N ASN A 271 -0.63 33.35 15.33
CA ASN A 271 -1.19 33.14 16.67
C ASN A 271 -0.73 31.80 17.26
N ALA A 272 -0.57 30.75 16.45
CA ALA A 272 -0.01 29.46 16.88
C ALA A 272 1.44 29.62 17.33
N LEU A 273 2.26 30.23 16.47
CA LEU A 273 3.69 30.40 16.71
C LEU A 273 3.96 31.32 17.91
N ALA A 274 3.10 32.31 18.16
CA ALA A 274 3.19 33.21 19.31
C ALA A 274 2.78 32.58 20.64
N ALA A 275 2.00 31.51 20.62
CA ALA A 275 1.63 30.75 21.82
C ALA A 275 2.76 29.79 22.25
N ILE A 276 3.62 29.37 21.31
CA ILE A 276 4.76 28.48 21.59
C ILE A 276 5.64 29.03 22.72
N GLY A 277 5.68 28.30 23.84
CA GLY A 277 6.54 28.61 24.99
C GLY A 277 6.02 29.67 25.96
N ARG A 278 4.80 30.21 25.74
CA ARG A 278 4.16 31.17 26.66
C ARG A 278 3.18 30.54 27.63
N GLU A 279 2.37 29.59 27.17
CA GLU A 279 1.25 29.04 27.95
C GLU A 279 1.46 27.58 28.38
N SER A 280 2.19 26.79 27.58
CA SER A 280 2.54 25.38 27.86
C SER A 280 3.67 24.90 26.91
N PRO A 281 4.24 23.69 27.04
CA PRO A 281 5.03 23.11 25.95
C PRO A 281 4.10 22.89 24.75
N GLU A 282 4.27 23.70 23.71
CA GLU A 282 3.46 23.66 22.49
C GLU A 282 4.26 23.21 21.28
N VAL A 283 3.56 22.52 20.37
CA VAL A 283 4.06 22.12 19.06
C VAL A 283 3.09 22.61 18.01
N VAL A 284 3.61 23.35 17.03
CA VAL A 284 2.87 23.63 15.80
C VAL A 284 3.36 22.64 14.76
N VAL A 285 2.48 21.86 14.14
CA VAL A 285 2.82 20.97 13.03
C VAL A 285 2.36 21.64 11.75
N TYR A 286 3.30 22.20 11.00
CA TYR A 286 3.06 22.74 9.67
C TYR A 286 3.11 21.61 8.65
N LEU A 287 1.95 21.17 8.18
CA LEU A 287 1.80 20.13 7.17
C LEU A 287 1.90 20.73 5.78
N ARG A 288 2.96 20.39 5.03
CA ARG A 288 2.98 20.66 3.60
C ARG A 288 2.08 19.67 2.91
N VAL A 289 1.19 20.18 2.07
CA VAL A 289 0.40 19.34 1.18
C VAL A 289 1.25 19.15 -0.06
N ALA A 290 1.49 17.91 -0.48
CA ALA A 290 2.07 17.71 -1.80
C ALA A 290 1.19 18.45 -2.82
N PRO A 291 1.75 19.24 -3.76
CA PRO A 291 0.96 19.69 -4.90
C PRO A 291 0.36 18.43 -5.50
N ASP A 292 -0.97 18.39 -5.72
CA ASP A 292 -1.70 17.20 -6.13
C ASP A 292 -0.84 16.40 -7.12
N GLY A 293 -0.27 15.30 -6.61
CA GLY A 293 0.67 14.49 -7.37
C GLY A 293 -0.14 13.80 -8.44
N ASP A 294 -0.04 14.31 -9.66
CA ASP A 294 -0.73 13.86 -10.86
C ASP A 294 -2.23 13.61 -10.63
N GLY A 295 -3.00 14.67 -10.85
CA GLY A 295 -4.46 14.67 -10.75
C GLY A 295 -5.10 13.36 -11.20
N LEU A 296 -5.78 12.72 -10.26
CA LEU A 296 -6.90 11.83 -10.55
C LEU A 296 -8.09 12.39 -9.77
N PRO A 297 -9.25 12.57 -10.42
CA PRO A 297 -10.48 13.04 -9.79
C PRO A 297 -10.96 12.09 -8.67
#